data_AF-A0A961E9M2-F1
#
_entry.id   AF-A0A961E9M2-F1
#
_cell.length_a   1.000
_cell.length_b   1.000
_cell.length_c   1.000
_cell.angle_alpha   90.00
_cell.angle_beta   90.00
_cell.angle_gamma   90.00
#
_symmetry.space_group_name_H-M   'P 1'
#
loop_
_entity.id
_entity.type
_entity.pdbx_description
1 polymer ?
#
loop_
_entity_poly.entity_id
_entity_poly.type
_entity_poly.pdbx_seq_one_letter_code
_entity_poly.pdbx_strand_id
1 'polypeptide(L)'
;MWLDAATLITQPFSWDEFDAIARSVNSLPAPHPDVRYDCLRAIAMSRTGFYDSANQRLEVWTSAHIDRLVISKALEVVRDRAGRRWTQATAEGLVEDFLYQVLDDTGGGTVGDIVVPMGNPPLDHEDGCVYRTAMDAGDDHMSRKVIVTRDRSFRQSAPSIGTFVDVVTPAEYVSELRKARRPTFPRPPFRPSEP
;
A
#
# COMPACT_ATOMS: atom_id res chain seq x y z
N MET A 1 2.38 -0.94 6.45
CA MET A 1 2.94 -0.18 5.32
C MET A 1 3.05 1.31 5.64
N TRP A 2 1.94 1.99 5.97
CA TRP A 2 1.92 3.43 6.31
C TRP A 2 2.95 3.83 7.37
N LEU A 3 2.97 3.11 8.51
CA LEU A 3 3.88 3.39 9.62
C LEU A 3 5.36 3.24 9.24
N ASP A 4 5.70 2.30 8.34
CA ASP A 4 7.08 2.12 7.90
C ASP A 4 7.57 3.30 7.07
N ALA A 5 6.73 3.77 6.15
CA ALA A 5 7.02 4.96 5.36
C ALA A 5 7.12 6.20 6.26
N ALA A 6 6.27 6.30 7.29
CA ALA A 6 6.31 7.38 8.27
C ALA A 6 7.64 7.44 9.04
N THR A 7 8.36 6.33 9.24
CA THR A 7 9.70 6.36 9.88
C THR A 7 10.81 6.93 8.97
N LEU A 8 10.56 7.07 7.66
CA LEU A 8 11.56 7.55 6.70
C LEU A 8 11.51 9.06 6.47
N ILE A 9 10.48 9.73 6.98
CA ILE A 9 10.24 11.17 6.82
C ILE A 9 10.36 11.87 8.17
N THR A 10 10.47 13.20 8.15
CA THR A 10 10.46 14.03 9.36
C THR A 10 9.07 14.54 9.69
N GLN A 11 8.86 14.93 10.95
CA GLN A 11 7.66 15.67 11.36
C GLN A 11 7.88 17.20 11.31
N PRO A 12 6.87 17.99 10.87
CA PRO A 12 5.56 17.55 10.35
C PRO A 12 5.67 16.89 8.97
N PHE A 13 4.68 16.06 8.63
CA PHE A 13 4.62 15.35 7.33
C PHE A 13 4.67 16.33 6.16
N SER A 14 5.37 15.95 5.08
CA SER A 14 5.39 16.69 3.82
C SER A 14 5.45 15.74 2.62
N TRP A 15 4.57 15.97 1.64
CA TRP A 15 4.59 15.26 0.36
C TRP A 15 5.87 15.53 -0.44
N ASP A 16 6.45 16.73 -0.34
CA ASP A 16 7.70 17.06 -1.03
C ASP A 16 8.88 16.21 -0.53
N GLU A 17 8.99 16.04 0.80
CA GLU A 17 10.00 15.16 1.39
C GLU A 17 9.75 13.70 0.97
N PHE A 18 8.50 13.24 1.09
CA PHE A 18 8.11 11.90 0.72
C PHE A 18 8.46 11.58 -0.74
N ASP A 19 8.09 12.47 -1.67
CA ASP A 19 8.33 12.29 -3.10
C ASP A 19 9.82 12.39 -3.45
N ALA A 20 10.58 13.25 -2.76
CA ALA A 20 12.03 13.32 -2.93
C ALA A 20 12.69 11.98 -2.55
N ILE A 21 12.30 11.39 -1.42
CA ILE A 21 12.80 10.08 -1.01
C ILE A 21 12.36 9.01 -2.00
N ALA A 22 11.07 8.97 -2.39
CA ALA A 22 10.53 8.00 -3.32
C ALA A 22 11.30 8.00 -4.65
N ARG A 23 11.53 9.18 -5.23
CA ARG A 23 12.33 9.35 -6.45
C ARG A 23 13.75 8.83 -6.28
N SER A 24 14.40 9.11 -5.14
CA SER A 24 15.78 8.68 -4.88
C SER A 24 15.96 7.16 -4.85
N VAL A 25 14.91 6.41 -4.48
CA VAL A 25 14.96 4.93 -4.39
C VAL A 25 14.20 4.21 -5.49
N ASN A 26 13.58 4.94 -6.43
CA ASN A 26 12.69 4.37 -7.43
C ASN A 26 13.41 3.45 -8.43
N SER A 27 14.69 3.69 -8.73
CA SER A 27 15.48 2.82 -9.63
C SER A 27 16.09 1.62 -8.93
N LEU A 28 16.07 1.58 -7.58
CA LEU A 28 16.73 0.53 -6.82
C LEU A 28 15.97 -0.81 -6.93
N PRO A 29 16.67 -1.95 -6.76
CA PRO A 29 16.05 -3.26 -6.74
C PRO A 29 14.89 -3.37 -5.73
N ALA A 30 13.95 -4.26 -6.03
CA ALA A 30 12.95 -4.75 -5.08
C ALA A 30 13.18 -6.28 -4.97
N PRO A 31 13.36 -6.85 -3.76
CA PRO A 31 13.31 -6.18 -2.46
C PRO A 31 14.49 -5.22 -2.21
N HIS A 32 14.23 -4.13 -1.48
CA HIS A 32 15.27 -3.24 -0.98
C HIS A 32 15.85 -3.82 0.33
N PRO A 33 17.17 -3.65 0.62
CA PRO A 33 17.76 -4.13 1.87
C PRO A 33 17.07 -3.60 3.14
N ASP A 34 16.60 -2.35 3.07
CA ASP A 34 15.70 -1.76 4.06
C ASP A 34 14.26 -1.75 3.51
N VAL A 35 13.43 -2.63 4.06
CA VAL A 35 12.05 -2.88 3.63
C VAL A 35 11.14 -1.65 3.72
N ARG A 36 11.50 -0.65 4.52
CA ARG A 36 10.71 0.58 4.65
C ARG A 36 10.65 1.34 3.33
N TYR A 37 11.70 1.25 2.52
CA TYR A 37 11.71 1.83 1.18
C TYR A 37 10.80 1.08 0.20
N ASP A 38 10.57 -0.24 0.38
CA ASP A 38 9.53 -0.95 -0.38
C ASP A 38 8.12 -0.48 0.00
N CYS A 39 7.85 -0.25 1.29
CA CYS A 39 6.59 0.35 1.75
C CYS A 39 6.36 1.75 1.15
N LEU A 40 7.39 2.59 1.20
CA LEU A 40 7.35 3.95 0.65
C LEU A 40 7.12 3.93 -0.87
N ARG A 41 7.81 3.04 -1.60
CA ARG A 41 7.61 2.87 -3.04
C ARG A 41 6.23 2.33 -3.39
N ALA A 42 5.70 1.37 -2.61
CA ALA A 42 4.35 0.85 -2.82
C ALA A 42 3.32 2.00 -2.75
N ILE A 43 3.38 2.83 -1.70
CA ILE A 43 2.51 4.01 -1.57
C ILE A 43 2.69 4.98 -2.74
N ALA A 44 3.94 5.37 -3.05
CA ALA A 44 4.24 6.30 -4.14
C ALA A 44 3.73 5.80 -5.50
N MET A 45 3.83 4.49 -5.75
CA MET A 45 3.33 3.89 -6.97
C MET A 45 1.80 3.83 -7.00
N SER A 46 1.13 3.52 -5.88
CA SER A 46 -0.33 3.50 -5.81
C SER A 46 -0.94 4.87 -6.10
N ARG A 47 -0.34 5.97 -5.61
CA ARG A 47 -0.80 7.36 -5.83
C ARG A 47 -0.97 7.78 -7.29
N THR A 48 -0.38 7.05 -8.24
CA THR A 48 -0.63 7.33 -9.66
C THR A 48 -2.07 7.04 -10.11
N GLY A 49 -2.85 6.29 -9.32
CA GLY A 49 -4.23 5.90 -9.66
C GLY A 49 -4.34 4.84 -10.75
N PHE A 50 -3.21 4.34 -11.28
CA PHE A 50 -3.19 3.39 -12.39
C PHE A 50 -2.35 2.15 -12.06
N TYR A 51 -2.89 0.97 -12.32
CA TYR A 51 -2.22 -0.31 -12.13
C TYR A 51 -1.15 -0.55 -13.21
N ASP A 52 -1.50 -0.37 -14.48
CA ASP A 52 -0.67 -0.72 -15.63
C ASP A 52 -0.51 0.45 -16.63
N SER A 53 0.22 0.20 -17.73
CA SER A 53 0.41 1.19 -18.80
C SER A 53 -0.82 1.39 -19.69
N ALA A 54 -1.85 0.55 -19.54
CA ALA A 54 -3.13 0.68 -20.25
C ALA A 54 -4.15 1.54 -19.46
N ASN A 55 -3.71 2.16 -18.37
CA ASN A 55 -4.52 2.96 -17.46
C ASN A 55 -5.66 2.17 -16.80
N GLN A 56 -5.46 0.87 -16.53
CA GLN A 56 -6.34 0.16 -15.61
C GLN A 56 -6.32 0.89 -14.25
N ARG A 57 -7.49 1.21 -13.69
CA ARG A 57 -7.58 1.96 -12.43
C ARG A 57 -7.04 1.15 -11.26
N LEU A 58 -6.39 1.85 -10.33
CA LEU A 58 -5.92 1.36 -9.06
C LEU A 58 -6.45 2.32 -7.99
N GLU A 59 -7.23 1.78 -7.06
CA GLU A 59 -7.84 2.52 -5.97
C GLU A 59 -7.27 2.06 -4.64
N VAL A 60 -7.02 3.00 -3.74
CA VAL A 60 -6.64 2.71 -2.35
C VAL A 60 -7.85 2.90 -1.46
N TRP A 61 -8.07 1.96 -0.54
CA TRP A 61 -9.23 1.96 0.34
C TRP A 61 -8.83 1.76 1.80
N THR A 62 -9.59 2.36 2.71
CA THR A 62 -9.41 2.25 4.17
C THR A 62 -10.73 1.93 4.88
N SER A 63 -10.69 1.84 6.21
CA SER A 63 -11.85 1.80 7.08
C SER A 63 -11.57 2.59 8.36
N ALA A 64 -12.62 2.98 9.08
CA ALA A 64 -12.49 3.66 10.37
C ALA A 64 -11.70 2.85 11.41
N HIS A 65 -11.62 1.52 11.24
CA HIS A 65 -10.77 0.67 12.06
C HIS A 65 -9.28 0.85 11.71
N ILE A 66 -8.93 0.83 10.42
CA ILE A 66 -7.56 1.03 9.94
C ILE A 66 -7.06 2.42 10.34
N ASP A 67 -7.88 3.45 10.18
CA ASP A 67 -7.50 4.84 10.51
C ASP A 67 -7.14 4.98 11.99
N ARG A 68 -7.99 4.45 12.89
CA ARG A 68 -7.71 4.40 14.33
C ARG A 68 -6.46 3.58 14.66
N LEU A 69 -6.26 2.46 13.98
CA LEU A 69 -5.12 1.59 14.20
C LEU A 69 -3.80 2.25 13.77
N VAL A 70 -3.82 2.99 12.66
CA VAL A 70 -2.68 3.78 12.18
C VAL A 70 -2.30 4.83 13.21
N ILE A 71 -3.26 5.61 13.72
CA ILE A 71 -2.99 6.63 14.75
C ILE A 71 -2.42 5.99 16.02
N SER A 72 -3.10 4.96 16.54
CA SER A 72 -2.70 4.26 17.77
C SER A 72 -1.28 3.71 17.68
N LYS A 73 -0.97 2.97 16.60
CA LYS A 73 0.36 2.38 16.41
C LYS A 73 1.41 3.42 16.05
N ALA A 74 1.06 4.51 15.37
CA ALA A 74 2.00 5.61 15.13
C ALA A 74 2.56 6.17 16.45
N LEU A 75 1.70 6.36 17.45
CA LEU A 75 2.09 6.86 18.77
C LEU A 75 2.94 5.88 19.56
N GLU A 76 2.68 4.58 19.40
CA GLU A 76 3.39 3.52 20.12
C GLU A 76 4.81 3.31 19.57
N VAL A 77 4.94 3.15 18.25
CA VAL A 77 6.16 2.59 17.65
C VAL A 77 6.91 3.51 16.70
N VAL A 78 6.29 4.56 16.18
CA VAL A 78 6.92 5.36 15.11
C VAL A 78 7.83 6.43 15.69
N ARG A 79 9.05 6.44 15.18
CA ARG A 79 9.99 7.56 15.30
C ARG A 79 10.29 8.09 13.92
N ASP A 80 10.28 9.41 13.78
CA ASP A 80 10.63 10.08 12.54
C ASP A 80 12.12 9.84 12.19
N ARG A 81 12.53 10.28 11.01
CA ARG A 81 13.91 10.13 10.54
C ARG A 81 14.96 10.76 11.46
N ALA A 82 14.57 11.77 12.25
CA ALA A 82 15.43 12.43 13.24
C ALA A 82 15.40 11.73 14.62
N GLY A 83 14.69 10.60 14.75
CA GLY A 83 14.58 9.82 15.98
C GLY A 83 13.53 10.34 16.98
N ARG A 84 12.74 11.35 16.60
CA ARG A 84 11.70 11.94 17.46
C ARG A 84 10.45 11.07 17.45
N ARG A 85 9.81 10.90 18.62
CA ARG A 85 8.48 10.24 18.68
C ARG A 85 7.46 11.10 17.96
N TRP A 86 6.49 10.44 17.35
CA TRP A 86 5.31 11.08 16.82
C TRP A 86 4.41 11.54 17.97
N THR A 87 3.83 12.72 17.83
CA THR A 87 2.81 13.29 18.71
C THR A 87 1.41 12.93 18.24
N GLN A 88 0.38 13.15 19.07
CA GLN A 88 -1.02 12.98 18.69
C GLN A 88 -1.35 13.70 17.38
N ALA A 89 -1.08 15.01 17.32
CA ALA A 89 -1.37 15.83 16.16
C ALA A 89 -0.68 15.33 14.88
N THR A 90 0.57 14.85 14.99
CA THR A 90 1.28 14.30 13.82
C THR A 90 0.77 12.92 13.41
N ALA A 91 0.30 12.11 14.36
CA ALA A 91 -0.29 10.80 14.06
C ALA A 91 -1.67 10.95 13.39
N GLU A 92 -2.47 11.90 13.83
CA GLU A 92 -3.73 12.30 13.18
C GLU A 92 -3.47 12.83 11.78
N GLY A 93 -2.48 13.73 11.62
CA GLY A 93 -2.04 14.21 10.31
C GLY A 93 -1.53 13.12 9.37
N LEU A 94 -1.03 11.99 9.87
CA LEU A 94 -0.69 10.83 9.02
C LEU A 94 -1.93 10.21 8.36
N VAL A 95 -3.08 10.28 9.01
CA VAL A 95 -4.33 9.83 8.41
C VAL A 95 -4.91 10.93 7.53
N GLU A 96 -5.05 12.14 8.07
CA GLU A 96 -5.73 13.26 7.40
C GLU A 96 -4.96 13.78 6.18
N ASP A 97 -3.66 14.05 6.32
CA ASP A 97 -2.86 14.71 5.28
C ASP A 97 -2.14 13.72 4.36
N PHE A 98 -1.92 12.49 4.85
CA PHE A 98 -1.18 11.47 4.11
C PHE A 98 -2.08 10.34 3.61
N LEU A 99 -2.78 9.60 4.48
CA LEU A 99 -3.61 8.48 4.02
C LEU A 99 -4.76 8.98 3.13
N TYR A 100 -5.55 9.96 3.57
CA TYR A 100 -6.71 10.44 2.82
C TYR A 100 -6.33 11.10 1.50
N GLN A 101 -5.21 11.83 1.44
CA GLN A 101 -4.71 12.34 0.17
C GLN A 101 -4.38 11.21 -0.82
N VAL A 102 -3.90 10.05 -0.37
CA VAL A 102 -3.73 8.88 -1.26
C VAL A 102 -5.06 8.32 -1.75
N LEU A 103 -6.09 8.32 -0.90
CA LEU A 103 -7.44 7.90 -1.32
C LEU A 103 -7.95 8.83 -2.43
N ASP A 104 -7.83 10.14 -2.23
CA ASP A 104 -8.24 11.18 -3.18
C ASP A 104 -7.46 11.07 -4.50
N ASP A 105 -6.12 10.92 -4.43
CA ASP A 105 -5.25 10.77 -5.60
C ASP A 105 -5.63 9.55 -6.47
N THR A 106 -6.22 8.52 -5.87
CA THR A 106 -6.58 7.26 -6.54
C THR A 106 -8.06 7.14 -6.85
N GLY A 107 -8.89 8.08 -6.40
CA GLY A 107 -10.35 8.00 -6.46
C GLY A 107 -10.93 6.81 -5.69
N GLY A 108 -10.21 6.34 -4.66
CA GLY A 108 -10.67 5.31 -3.73
C GLY A 108 -11.50 5.90 -2.60
N GLY A 109 -11.51 5.26 -1.43
CA GLY A 109 -12.36 5.73 -0.34
C GLY A 109 -12.28 4.95 0.96
N THR A 110 -13.33 5.08 1.76
CA THR A 110 -13.49 4.36 3.03
C THR A 110 -14.73 3.47 2.98
N VAL A 111 -14.61 2.26 3.51
CA VAL A 111 -15.77 1.36 3.71
C VAL A 111 -16.54 1.67 4.99
N GLY A 112 -16.12 2.69 5.75
CA GLY A 112 -16.74 3.07 7.02
C GLY A 112 -16.34 2.16 8.18
N ASP A 113 -17.29 1.88 9.07
CA ASP A 113 -17.06 1.07 10.27
C ASP A 113 -17.12 -0.43 9.95
N ILE A 114 -16.13 -1.17 10.48
CA ILE A 114 -16.13 -2.63 10.43
C ILE A 114 -16.83 -3.17 11.67
N VAL A 115 -18.03 -3.72 11.47
CA VAL A 115 -18.83 -4.32 12.54
C VAL A 115 -18.42 -5.77 12.82
N VAL A 116 -18.07 -6.52 11.77
CA VAL A 116 -17.73 -7.95 11.88
C VAL A 116 -16.43 -8.26 11.13
N PRO A 117 -15.35 -8.64 11.84
CA PRO A 117 -14.10 -9.03 11.20
C PRO A 117 -14.29 -10.29 10.33
N MET A 118 -13.51 -10.43 9.27
CA MET A 118 -13.54 -11.59 8.37
C MET A 118 -12.44 -12.59 8.71
N GLY A 119 -12.76 -13.89 8.73
CA GLY A 119 -11.76 -14.94 8.89
C GLY A 119 -11.02 -14.91 10.22
N ASN A 120 -11.68 -14.45 11.29
CA ASN A 120 -11.23 -14.57 12.67
C ASN A 120 -12.03 -15.68 13.36
N PRO A 121 -11.42 -16.86 13.65
CA PRO A 121 -10.09 -17.34 13.27
C PRO A 121 -9.99 -17.76 11.78
N PRO A 122 -8.77 -17.91 11.20
CA PRO A 122 -7.45 -17.94 11.83
C PRO A 122 -6.72 -16.58 11.96
N LEU A 123 -7.30 -15.49 11.48
CA LEU A 123 -6.79 -14.14 11.75
C LEU A 123 -7.11 -13.71 13.18
N ASP A 124 -6.31 -12.78 13.69
CA ASP A 124 -6.72 -12.02 14.87
C ASP A 124 -7.78 -10.96 14.51
N HIS A 125 -8.21 -10.17 15.49
CA HIS A 125 -9.31 -9.22 15.29
C HIS A 125 -8.90 -8.07 14.36
N GLU A 126 -7.67 -7.56 14.51
CA GLU A 126 -7.17 -6.45 13.70
C GLU A 126 -7.00 -6.88 12.24
N ASP A 127 -6.34 -8.02 12.02
CA ASP A 127 -6.15 -8.59 10.69
C ASP A 127 -7.50 -8.94 10.03
N GLY A 128 -8.44 -9.48 10.81
CA GLY A 128 -9.78 -9.77 10.32
C GLY A 128 -10.56 -8.52 9.90
N CYS A 129 -10.37 -7.39 10.59
CA CYS A 129 -10.92 -6.10 10.19
C CYS A 129 -10.27 -5.59 8.90
N VAL A 130 -8.94 -5.70 8.75
CA VAL A 130 -8.23 -5.32 7.52
C VAL A 130 -8.69 -6.18 6.33
N TYR A 131 -8.85 -7.49 6.54
CA TYR A 131 -9.34 -8.39 5.50
C TYR A 131 -10.77 -8.05 5.09
N ARG A 132 -11.66 -7.76 6.06
CA ARG A 132 -13.01 -7.29 5.77
C ARG A 132 -12.99 -6.00 4.95
N THR A 133 -12.15 -5.02 5.30
CA THR A 133 -12.01 -3.78 4.53
C THR A 133 -11.68 -4.06 3.06
N ALA A 134 -10.74 -4.96 2.78
CA ALA A 134 -10.37 -5.29 1.40
C ALA A 134 -11.50 -5.98 0.61
N MET A 135 -12.31 -6.82 1.28
CA MET A 135 -13.47 -7.48 0.67
C MET A 135 -14.56 -6.47 0.30
N ASP A 136 -14.79 -5.48 1.17
CA ASP A 136 -15.88 -4.52 1.02
C ASP A 136 -15.46 -3.27 0.22
N ALA A 137 -14.17 -3.12 -0.07
CA ALA A 137 -13.61 -1.98 -0.80
C ALA A 137 -14.02 -1.99 -2.27
N GLY A 138 -14.31 -0.82 -2.83
CA GLY A 138 -14.62 -0.63 -4.25
C GLY A 138 -16.03 -1.09 -4.63
N ASP A 139 -16.62 -0.41 -5.60
CA ASP A 139 -17.99 -0.69 -6.05
C ASP A 139 -18.09 -2.00 -6.85
N ASP A 140 -16.99 -2.43 -7.48
CA ASP A 140 -16.93 -3.67 -8.25
C ASP A 140 -16.36 -4.83 -7.42
N HIS A 141 -17.23 -5.79 -7.12
CA HIS A 141 -16.87 -7.02 -6.40
C HIS A 141 -16.00 -7.99 -7.21
N MET A 142 -15.93 -7.83 -8.53
CA MET A 142 -15.09 -8.66 -9.41
C MET A 142 -13.67 -8.12 -9.56
N SER A 143 -13.43 -6.87 -9.15
CA SER A 143 -12.11 -6.27 -9.18
C SER A 143 -11.17 -6.99 -8.23
N ARG A 144 -9.93 -7.24 -8.69
CA ARG A 144 -8.88 -7.84 -7.87
C ARG A 144 -8.63 -7.00 -6.62
N LYS A 145 -8.67 -7.62 -5.45
CA LYS A 145 -8.39 -6.97 -4.15
C LYS A 145 -7.01 -7.37 -3.67
N VAL A 146 -6.23 -6.40 -3.21
CA VAL A 146 -4.84 -6.63 -2.76
C VAL A 146 -4.61 -5.95 -1.42
N ILE A 147 -4.14 -6.71 -0.43
CA ILE A 147 -3.60 -6.21 0.83
C ILE A 147 -2.07 -6.23 0.74
N VAL A 148 -1.45 -5.06 0.96
CA VAL A 148 0.00 -4.93 0.98
C VAL A 148 0.49 -4.85 2.42
N THR A 149 1.13 -5.91 2.92
CA THR A 149 1.59 -5.98 4.31
C THR A 149 2.92 -6.70 4.47
N ARG A 150 3.69 -6.30 5.49
CA ARG A 150 4.89 -7.03 5.94
C ARG A 150 4.56 -8.07 6.99
N ASP A 151 3.34 -8.05 7.53
CA ASP A 151 2.93 -8.96 8.59
C ASP A 151 3.04 -10.41 8.10
N ARG A 152 3.89 -11.19 8.76
CA ARG A 152 4.16 -12.56 8.37
C ARG A 152 3.01 -13.48 8.80
N SER A 153 2.48 -13.29 10.00
CA SER A 153 1.34 -14.05 10.53
C SER A 153 0.13 -13.86 9.63
N PHE A 154 -0.22 -12.61 9.29
CA PHE A 154 -1.33 -12.32 8.41
C PHE A 154 -1.14 -13.00 7.04
N ARG A 155 0.02 -12.83 6.40
CA ARG A 155 0.29 -13.47 5.10
C ARG A 155 0.24 -15.00 5.13
N GLN A 156 0.56 -15.62 6.26
CA GLN A 156 0.50 -17.08 6.43
C GLN A 156 -0.93 -17.57 6.67
N SER A 157 -1.75 -16.80 7.40
CA SER A 157 -3.11 -17.19 7.76
C SER A 157 -4.15 -16.81 6.71
N ALA A 158 -4.03 -15.64 6.06
CA ALA A 158 -5.01 -15.13 5.10
C ALA A 158 -5.38 -16.09 3.96
N PRO A 159 -4.44 -16.85 3.34
CA PRO A 159 -4.77 -17.76 2.25
C PRO A 159 -5.77 -18.87 2.63
N SER A 160 -5.93 -19.18 3.91
CA SER A 160 -6.91 -20.19 4.37
C SER A 160 -8.35 -19.67 4.46
N ILE A 161 -8.55 -18.35 4.37
CA ILE A 161 -9.88 -17.72 4.39
C ILE A 161 -10.53 -17.80 3.00
N GLY A 162 -9.71 -17.69 1.94
CA GLY A 162 -10.16 -17.76 0.55
C GLY A 162 -9.15 -17.12 -0.41
N THR A 163 -9.53 -17.03 -1.69
CA THR A 163 -8.68 -16.49 -2.78
C THR A 163 -9.20 -15.15 -3.33
N PHE A 164 -10.11 -14.49 -2.60
CA PHE A 164 -10.74 -13.24 -3.05
C PHE A 164 -9.83 -12.02 -2.88
N VAL A 165 -8.88 -12.09 -1.93
CA VAL A 165 -7.94 -11.01 -1.62
C VAL A 165 -6.53 -11.56 -1.67
N ASP A 166 -5.70 -10.98 -2.53
CA ASP A 166 -4.27 -11.28 -2.55
C ASP A 166 -3.57 -10.56 -1.39
N VAL A 167 -2.77 -11.28 -0.61
CA VAL A 167 -1.96 -10.67 0.46
C VAL A 167 -0.49 -10.77 0.09
N VAL A 168 0.12 -9.62 -0.23
CA VAL A 168 1.47 -9.53 -0.77
C VAL A 168 2.36 -8.63 0.08
N THR A 169 3.67 -8.83 -0.03
CA THR A 169 4.65 -7.90 0.53
C THR A 169 4.75 -6.62 -0.28
N PRO A 170 5.23 -5.51 0.31
CA PRO A 170 5.54 -4.30 -0.43
C PRO A 170 6.50 -4.52 -1.61
N ALA A 171 7.50 -5.39 -1.45
CA ALA A 171 8.47 -5.70 -2.51
C ALA A 171 7.83 -6.47 -3.69
N GLU A 172 6.95 -7.43 -3.41
CA GLU A 172 6.18 -8.15 -4.43
C GLU A 172 5.27 -7.20 -5.19
N TYR A 173 4.53 -6.35 -4.47
CA TYR A 173 3.64 -5.36 -5.06
C TYR A 173 4.37 -4.34 -5.94
N VAL A 174 5.49 -3.78 -5.47
CA VAL A 174 6.34 -2.87 -6.26
C VAL A 174 6.86 -3.58 -7.52
N SER A 175 7.29 -4.83 -7.40
CA SER A 175 7.79 -5.62 -8.53
C SER A 175 6.70 -5.90 -9.56
N GLU A 176 5.48 -6.16 -9.09
CA GLU A 176 4.29 -6.39 -9.91
C GLU A 176 3.91 -5.13 -10.68
N LEU A 177 3.71 -3.99 -10.00
CA LEU A 177 3.38 -2.73 -10.64
C LEU A 177 4.45 -2.29 -11.64
N ARG A 178 5.73 -2.49 -11.33
CA ARG A 178 6.83 -2.20 -12.28
C ARG A 178 6.74 -3.06 -13.54
N LYS A 179 6.32 -4.32 -13.42
CA LYS A 179 6.13 -5.19 -14.59
C LYS A 179 4.89 -4.78 -15.38
N ALA A 180 3.78 -4.50 -14.71
CA ALA A 180 2.52 -4.10 -15.32
C ALA A 180 2.63 -2.75 -16.08
N ARG A 181 3.44 -1.82 -15.57
CA ARG A 181 3.65 -0.50 -16.19
C ARG A 181 4.75 -0.46 -17.24
N ARG A 182 5.42 -1.60 -17.54
CA ARG A 182 6.37 -1.64 -18.65
C ARG A 182 5.59 -1.53 -19.96
N PRO A 183 5.95 -0.58 -20.84
CA PRO A 183 5.33 -0.51 -22.16
C PRO A 183 5.52 -1.85 -22.88
N THR A 184 4.41 -2.48 -23.26
CA THR A 184 4.41 -3.63 -24.16
C THR A 184 4.67 -3.12 -25.57
N PHE A 185 5.94 -2.92 -25.93
CA PHE A 185 6.28 -2.73 -27.33
C PHE A 185 6.02 -4.07 -28.06
N PRO A 186 5.21 -4.11 -29.13
CA PRO A 186 5.21 -5.25 -30.01
C PRO A 186 6.64 -5.42 -30.54
N ARG A 187 7.23 -6.61 -30.35
CA ARG A 187 8.48 -6.94 -31.06
C ARG A 187 8.22 -6.70 -32.55
N PRO A 188 9.01 -5.87 -33.25
CA PRO A 188 8.88 -5.81 -34.69
C PRO A 188 9.05 -7.23 -35.25
N PRO A 189 8.23 -7.64 -36.23
CA PRO A 189 8.37 -8.95 -36.84
C PRO A 189 9.82 -9.07 -37.33
N PHE A 190 10.47 -10.17 -36.95
CA PHE A 190 11.77 -10.54 -37.45
C PHE A 190 11.69 -10.54 -38.98
N ARG A 191 12.31 -9.55 -39.63
CA ARG A 191 12.58 -9.60 -41.06
C ARG A 191 13.92 -10.31 -41.22
N PRO A 192 13.96 -11.59 -41.63
CA PRO A 192 15.22 -12.16 -42.07
C PRO A 192 15.74 -11.27 -43.21
N SER A 193 17.00 -10.88 -43.14
CA SER A 193 17.70 -10.26 -44.27
C SER A 193 17.66 -11.25 -45.44
N GLU A 194 17.07 -10.82 -46.55
CA GLU A 194 17.17 -11.56 -47.81
C GLU A 194 18.66 -11.58 -48.26
N PRO A 195 19.13 -12.72 -48.79
CA PRO A 195 20.51 -12.91 -49.22
C PRO A 195 20.90 -12.08 -50.45
#